data_AF-A0A378VT92-F1
#
_entry.id   AF-A0A378VT92-F1
#
_cell.length_a   1.000
_cell.length_b   1.000
_cell.length_c   1.000
_cell.angle_alpha   90.00
_cell.angle_beta   90.00
_cell.angle_gamma   90.00
#
_symmetry.space_group_name_H-M   'P 1'
#
loop_
_entity.id
_entity.type
_entity.pdbx_description
1 polymer ?
#
loop_
_entity_poly.entity_id
_entity_poly.type
_entity_poly.pdbx_seq_one_letter_code
_entity_poly.pdbx_strand_id
1 'polypeptide(L)'
;MIYHRIAVNVPLSDGLLTYSHSEPLPPGTRVLVPFRNKTVVGMVWETDIAPDMDAARILSVQTVFVEEKPLPQSWRDLLAFTSRYYHYPTGQAVFAALPQGLKETRAVEMPQPPLFYALNEAGRAQTPPPARFNKKRLCGTRCCRAK
;
A
#
# COMPACT_ATOMS: atom_id res chain seq x y z
N MET A 1 13.10 5.01 -23.52
CA MET A 1 12.42 5.59 -22.34
C MET A 1 10.94 5.42 -22.56
N ILE A 2 10.24 4.87 -21.58
CA ILE A 2 8.80 4.62 -21.65
C ILE A 2 8.12 5.60 -20.68
N TYR A 3 6.99 6.17 -21.10
CA TYR A 3 6.25 7.15 -20.30
C TYR A 3 5.00 6.52 -19.71
N HIS A 4 4.68 6.92 -18.47
CA HIS A 4 3.59 6.38 -17.68
C HIS A 4 2.81 7.52 -17.04
N ARG A 5 1.47 7.41 -16.99
CA ARG A 5 0.67 8.29 -16.12
C ARG A 5 0.60 7.67 -14.74
N ILE A 6 1.08 8.41 -13.75
CA ILE A 6 1.11 7.99 -12.36
C ILE A 6 0.05 8.77 -11.60
N ALA A 7 -0.87 8.06 -10.96
CA ALA A 7 -1.82 8.61 -10.01
C ALA A 7 -1.11 8.96 -8.71
N VAL A 8 -1.17 10.24 -8.31
CA VAL A 8 -0.52 10.78 -7.11
C VAL A 8 -1.56 11.48 -6.24
N ASN A 9 -1.43 11.37 -4.92
CA ASN A 9 -2.34 12.04 -3.98
C ASN A 9 -2.06 13.55 -3.87
N VAL A 10 -2.46 14.31 -4.88
CA VAL A 10 -2.32 15.77 -4.96
C VAL A 10 -3.63 16.42 -5.40
N PRO A 11 -3.96 17.62 -4.90
CA PRO A 11 -5.16 18.36 -5.31
C PRO A 11 -4.92 19.09 -6.63
N LEU A 12 -4.62 18.36 -7.71
CA LEU A 12 -4.44 18.88 -9.06
C LEU A 12 -5.42 18.15 -9.98
N SER A 13 -6.10 18.88 -10.88
CA SER A 13 -7.08 18.39 -11.88
C SER A 13 -7.55 16.94 -11.65
N ASP A 14 -6.89 15.99 -12.31
CA ASP A 14 -7.22 14.57 -12.27
C ASP A 14 -6.26 13.74 -11.38
N GLY A 15 -5.20 14.37 -10.85
CA GLY A 15 -4.19 13.72 -10.01
C GLY A 15 -3.29 12.73 -10.77
N LEU A 16 -3.31 12.76 -12.10
CA LEU A 16 -2.45 11.96 -12.97
C LEU A 16 -1.29 12.81 -13.49
N LEU A 17 -0.05 12.35 -13.30
CA LEU A 17 1.16 13.06 -13.72
C LEU A 17 2.04 12.14 -14.58
N THR A 18 2.66 12.70 -15.63
CA THR A 18 3.53 11.96 -16.56
C THR A 18 4.93 11.78 -15.98
N TYR A 19 5.41 10.54 -15.92
CA TYR A 19 6.78 10.18 -15.52
C TYR A 19 7.41 9.21 -16.51
N SER A 20 8.74 9.17 -16.54
CA SER A 20 9.51 8.26 -17.37
C SER A 20 10.13 7.11 -16.57
N HIS A 21 10.28 5.95 -17.22
CA HIS A 21 11.01 4.80 -16.70
C HIS A 21 11.72 4.07 -17.84
N SER A 22 12.80 3.34 -17.55
CA SER A 22 13.58 2.58 -18.55
C SER A 22 12.80 1.40 -19.12
N GLU A 23 11.98 0.76 -18.27
CA GLU A 23 11.22 -0.45 -18.56
C GLU A 23 9.70 -0.21 -18.48
N PRO A 24 8.88 -1.04 -19.14
CA PRO A 24 7.43 -0.96 -19.04
C PRO A 24 6.98 -1.34 -17.63
N LEU A 25 6.16 -0.49 -17.02
CA LEU A 25 5.59 -0.72 -15.70
C LEU A 25 4.14 -1.19 -15.86
N PRO A 26 3.75 -2.35 -15.29
CA PRO A 26 2.37 -2.79 -15.33
C PRO A 26 1.41 -1.75 -14.71
N PRO A 27 0.23 -1.51 -15.30
CA PRO A 27 -0.80 -0.70 -14.67
C PRO A 27 -1.24 -1.30 -13.32
N GLY A 28 -1.32 -0.45 -12.30
CA GLY A 28 -1.54 -0.83 -10.93
C GLY A 28 -0.26 -1.08 -10.12
N THR A 29 0.93 -0.92 -10.70
CA THR A 29 2.18 -1.02 -9.94
C THR A 29 2.38 0.20 -9.05
N ARG A 30 2.80 -0.05 -7.80
CA ARG A 30 3.15 1.01 -6.85
C ARG A 30 4.57 1.50 -7.10
N VAL A 31 4.74 2.82 -7.10
CA VAL A 31 6.02 3.48 -7.40
C VAL A 31 6.28 4.64 -6.45
N LEU A 32 7.55 5.04 -6.34
CA LEU A 32 7.95 6.32 -5.75
C LEU A 32 8.38 7.28 -6.84
N VAL A 33 7.83 8.49 -6.79
CA VAL A 33 8.09 9.53 -7.77
C VAL A 33 8.48 10.84 -7.09
N PRO A 34 9.36 11.65 -7.69
CA PRO A 34 9.64 12.99 -7.22
C PRO A 34 8.41 13.88 -7.46
N PHE A 35 8.01 14.63 -6.44
CA PHE A 35 7.02 15.68 -6.56
C PHE A 35 7.46 16.91 -5.77
N ARG A 36 7.90 17.94 -6.50
CA ARG A 36 8.57 19.13 -5.92
C ARG A 36 9.79 18.69 -5.08
N ASN A 37 9.86 19.09 -3.82
CA ASN A 37 11.01 18.83 -2.93
C ASN A 37 10.86 17.54 -2.10
N LYS A 38 9.91 16.66 -2.46
CA LYS A 38 9.64 15.42 -1.72
C LYS A 38 9.44 14.25 -2.68
N THR A 39 9.72 13.05 -2.19
CA THR A 39 9.34 11.80 -2.85
C THR A 39 7.98 11.36 -2.31
N VAL A 40 7.08 11.00 -3.21
CA VAL A 40 5.71 10.59 -2.88
C VAL A 40 5.41 9.23 -3.49
N VAL A 41 4.48 8.51 -2.87
CA VAL A 41 3.93 7.28 -3.45
C VAL A 41 3.03 7.66 -4.62
N GLY A 42 3.13 6.87 -5.68
CA GLY A 42 2.25 6.92 -6.84
C GLY A 42 1.81 5.52 -7.26
N MET A 43 0.75 5.48 -8.07
CA MET A 43 0.23 4.25 -8.66
C MET A 43 0.27 4.39 -10.19
N VAL A 44 0.88 3.44 -10.89
CA VAL A 44 0.87 3.43 -12.36
C VAL A 44 -0.57 3.27 -12.85
N TRP A 45 -1.07 4.22 -13.62
CA TRP A 45 -2.44 4.25 -14.10
C TRP A 45 -2.55 3.88 -15.58
N GLU A 46 -1.72 4.53 -16.40
CA GLU A 46 -1.58 4.26 -17.84
C GLU A 46 -0.09 4.06 -18.14
N THR A 47 0.20 3.18 -19.11
CA THR A 47 1.56 2.84 -19.53
C THR A 47 1.71 3.06 -21.03
N ASP A 48 2.95 3.26 -21.47
CA ASP A 48 3.33 3.47 -22.87
C ASP A 48 2.56 4.63 -23.53
N ILE A 49 2.41 5.72 -22.79
CA ILE A 49 1.73 6.92 -23.28
C ILE A 49 2.67 7.78 -24.12
N ALA A 50 2.10 8.53 -25.06
CA ALA A 50 2.83 9.62 -25.69
C ALA A 50 3.00 10.76 -24.67
N PRO A 51 4.20 11.33 -24.51
CA PRO A 51 4.40 12.48 -23.62
C PRO A 51 3.63 13.69 -24.15
N ASP A 52 2.88 14.33 -23.27
CA ASP A 52 2.11 15.55 -23.53
C ASP A 52 2.91 16.84 -23.30
N MET A 53 4.17 16.69 -22.90
CA MET A 53 5.10 17.77 -22.55
C MET A 53 6.50 17.44 -23.06
N ASP A 54 7.36 18.45 -23.08
CA ASP A 54 8.77 18.27 -23.42
C ASP A 54 9.42 17.19 -22.53
N ALA A 55 10.06 16.22 -23.17
CA ALA A 55 10.75 15.12 -22.52
C ALA A 55 11.80 15.59 -21.50
N ALA A 56 12.42 16.77 -21.71
CA ALA A 56 13.38 17.34 -20.76
C ALA A 56 12.75 17.76 -19.41
N ARG A 57 11.43 17.98 -19.37
CA ARG A 57 10.68 18.35 -18.15
C ARG A 57 10.10 17.15 -17.41
N ILE A 58 10.12 15.97 -18.02
CA ILE A 58 9.53 14.75 -17.47
C ILE A 58 10.53 14.12 -16.50
N LEU A 59 10.13 14.03 -15.24
CA LEU A 59 10.95 13.39 -14.21
C LEU A 59 10.87 11.87 -14.33
N SER A 60 11.90 11.19 -13.82
CA SER A 60 11.94 9.72 -13.77
C SER A 60 11.30 9.17 -12.50
N VAL A 61 10.75 7.97 -12.59
CA VAL A 61 10.36 7.17 -11.42
C VAL A 61 11.62 6.82 -10.62
N GLN A 62 11.59 6.98 -9.29
CA GLN A 62 12.74 6.73 -8.40
C GLN A 62 12.81 5.29 -7.92
N THR A 63 11.66 4.66 -7.64
CA THR A 63 11.61 3.31 -7.09
C THR A 63 10.33 2.62 -7.55
N VAL A 64 10.44 1.34 -7.87
CA VAL A 64 9.33 0.48 -8.27
C VAL A 64 9.23 -0.66 -7.27
N PHE A 65 8.05 -0.89 -6.70
CA PHE A 65 7.82 -2.01 -5.77
C PHE A 65 7.44 -3.27 -6.54
N VAL A 66 8.41 -3.89 -7.21
CA VAL A 66 8.19 -5.02 -8.15
C VAL A 66 7.67 -6.28 -7.45
N GLU A 67 8.07 -6.51 -6.19
CA GLU A 67 7.62 -7.66 -5.39
C GLU A 67 6.15 -7.55 -4.94
N GLU A 68 5.54 -6.37 -5.06
CA GLU A 68 4.15 -6.15 -4.68
C GLU A 68 3.22 -6.45 -5.84
N LYS A 69 2.12 -7.14 -5.55
CA LYS A 69 1.12 -7.45 -6.58
C LYS A 69 0.48 -6.15 -7.08
N PRO A 70 0.44 -5.89 -8.40
CA PRO A 70 -0.21 -4.72 -8.95
C PRO A 70 -1.71 -4.67 -8.62
N LEU A 71 -2.24 -3.46 -8.48
CA LEU A 71 -3.66 -3.21 -8.32
C LEU A 71 -4.45 -3.78 -9.52
N PRO A 72 -5.42 -4.69 -9.30
CA PRO A 72 -6.15 -5.33 -10.38
C PRO A 72 -6.88 -4.34 -11.30
N GLN A 73 -7.03 -4.69 -12.59
CA GLN A 73 -7.74 -3.87 -13.57
C GLN A 73 -9.17 -3.55 -13.12
N SER A 74 -9.93 -4.53 -12.63
CA SER A 74 -11.31 -4.31 -12.16
C SER A 74 -11.41 -3.28 -11.04
N TRP A 75 -10.40 -3.20 -10.17
CA TRP A 75 -10.31 -2.18 -9.13
C TRP A 75 -10.00 -0.81 -9.71
N ARG A 76 -9.10 -0.72 -10.69
CA ARG A 76 -8.81 0.53 -11.40
C ARG A 76 -10.03 1.04 -12.16
N ASP A 77 -10.79 0.16 -12.81
CA ASP A 77 -12.02 0.52 -13.52
C ASP A 77 -13.09 1.08 -12.57
N LEU A 78 -13.26 0.44 -11.40
CA LEU A 78 -14.15 0.93 -10.35
C LEU A 78 -13.74 2.32 -9.88
N LEU A 79 -12.44 2.54 -9.61
CA LEU A 79 -11.92 3.82 -9.15
C LEU A 79 -12.00 4.91 -10.23
N ALA A 80 -11.80 4.57 -11.50
CA ALA A 80 -12.03 5.47 -12.63
C ALA A 80 -13.50 5.89 -12.72
N PHE A 81 -14.42 4.93 -12.54
CA PHE A 81 -15.84 5.21 -12.50
C PHE A 81 -16.21 6.11 -11.32
N THR A 82 -15.77 5.80 -10.10
CA THR A 82 -16.10 6.60 -8.91
C THR A 82 -15.52 8.01 -8.99
N SER A 83 -14.27 8.16 -9.44
CA SER A 83 -13.63 9.45 -9.69
C SER A 83 -14.46 10.29 -10.66
N ARG A 84 -14.85 9.71 -11.81
CA ARG A 84 -15.70 10.38 -12.81
C ARG A 84 -17.09 10.69 -12.29
N TYR A 85 -17.71 9.79 -11.54
CA TYR A 85 -19.09 9.96 -11.06
C TYR A 85 -19.20 11.02 -9.95
N TYR A 86 -18.24 11.05 -9.03
CA TYR A 86 -18.23 11.99 -7.91
C TYR A 86 -17.43 13.27 -8.19
N HIS A 87 -16.94 13.45 -9.42
CA HIS A 87 -16.05 14.55 -9.82
C HIS A 87 -14.88 14.75 -8.84
N TYR A 88 -14.32 13.63 -8.38
CA TYR A 88 -13.21 13.61 -7.44
C TYR A 88 -11.91 13.22 -8.17
N PRO A 89 -10.76 13.87 -7.94
CA PRO A 89 -9.54 13.58 -8.69
C PRO A 89 -9.14 12.10 -8.60
N THR A 90 -8.76 11.48 -9.72
CA THR A 90 -8.43 10.04 -9.77
C THR A 90 -7.30 9.72 -8.80
N GLY A 91 -6.24 10.54 -8.78
CA GLY A 91 -5.14 10.40 -7.82
C GLY A 91 -5.60 10.35 -6.37
N GLN A 92 -6.52 11.24 -5.96
CA GLN A 92 -7.02 11.22 -4.59
C GLN A 92 -7.99 10.05 -4.34
N ALA A 93 -8.83 9.70 -5.31
CA ALA A 93 -9.76 8.56 -5.22
C ALA A 93 -9.02 7.24 -4.98
N VAL A 94 -7.94 7.01 -5.73
CA VAL A 94 -7.07 5.83 -5.56
C VAL A 94 -6.50 5.80 -4.14
N PHE A 95 -5.94 6.90 -3.66
CA PHE A 95 -5.34 6.96 -2.33
C PHE A 95 -6.36 6.97 -1.20
N ALA A 96 -7.61 7.35 -1.43
CA ALA A 96 -8.69 7.18 -0.47
C ALA A 96 -9.03 5.70 -0.26
N ALA A 97 -9.03 4.90 -1.34
CA ALA A 97 -9.35 3.48 -1.32
C ALA A 97 -8.22 2.58 -0.80
N LEU A 98 -6.96 3.00 -0.91
CA LEU A 98 -5.83 2.20 -0.46
C LEU A 98 -5.75 2.09 1.08
N PRO A 99 -5.31 0.94 1.64
CA PRO A 99 -4.88 0.81 3.02
C PRO A 99 -3.70 1.73 3.37
N GLN A 100 -3.55 2.09 4.65
CA GLN A 100 -2.49 3.00 5.11
C GLN A 100 -1.08 2.52 4.75
N GLY A 101 -0.77 1.23 4.91
CA GLY A 101 0.56 0.69 4.61
C GLY A 101 1.00 0.91 3.15
N LEU A 102 0.07 0.85 2.19
CA LEU A 102 0.36 1.10 0.78
C LEU A 102 0.54 2.59 0.44
N LYS A 103 0.20 3.50 1.35
CA LYS A 103 0.43 4.95 1.19
C LYS A 103 1.80 5.40 1.70
N GLU A 104 2.54 4.51 2.36
CA GLU A 104 3.85 4.80 2.92
C GLU A 104 4.95 4.66 1.85
N THR A 105 6.04 5.42 2.00
CA THR A 105 7.16 5.41 1.05
C THR A 105 8.08 4.19 1.18
N ARG A 106 7.78 3.26 2.09
CA ARG A 106 8.53 2.01 2.29
C ARG A 106 7.80 0.83 1.65
N ALA A 107 8.51 -0.29 1.51
CA ALA A 107 7.90 -1.56 1.13
C ALA A 107 6.89 -1.99 2.21
N VAL A 108 5.78 -2.60 1.79
CA VAL A 108 4.80 -3.11 2.76
C VAL A 108 5.34 -4.37 3.41
N GLU A 109 5.48 -4.31 4.73
CA GLU A 109 5.75 -5.50 5.53
C GLU A 109 4.43 -6.23 5.81
N MET A 110 4.37 -7.51 5.44
CA MET A 110 3.23 -8.35 5.78
C MET A 110 3.19 -8.57 7.29
N PRO A 111 2.07 -8.30 7.97
CA PRO A 111 1.97 -8.56 9.40
C PRO A 111 2.18 -10.05 9.65
N GLN A 112 3.00 -10.38 10.65
CA GLN A 112 3.12 -11.76 11.07
C GLN A 112 1.76 -12.23 11.62
N PRO A 113 1.35 -13.48 11.33
CA PRO A 113 0.16 -14.05 11.92
C PRO A 113 0.20 -13.89 13.44
N PRO A 114 -0.91 -13.48 14.10
CA PRO A 114 -0.93 -13.34 15.54
C PRO A 114 -0.54 -14.67 16.17
N LEU A 115 0.44 -14.63 17.06
CA LEU A 115 0.90 -15.82 17.77
C LEU A 115 -0.14 -16.17 18.83
N PHE A 116 -0.86 -17.27 18.63
CA PHE A 116 -1.83 -17.74 19.61
C PHE A 116 -1.11 -18.57 20.66
N TYR A 117 -1.38 -18.30 21.93
CA TYR A 117 -0.90 -19.14 23.03
C TYR A 117 -2.02 -20.07 23.50
N ALA A 118 -1.71 -21.36 23.62
CA ALA A 118 -2.58 -22.33 24.26
C ALA A 118 -1.91 -22.85 25.53
N LEU A 119 -2.71 -23.20 26.55
CA LEU A 119 -2.19 -23.84 27.76
C LEU A 119 -1.57 -25.21 27.40
N ASN A 120 -0.33 -25.41 27.80
CA ASN A 120 0.30 -26.72 27.79
C ASN A 120 -0.24 -27.57 28.96
N GLU A 121 0.19 -28.82 29.08
CA GLU A 121 -0.28 -29.75 30.11
C GLU A 121 -0.05 -29.21 31.53
N ALA A 122 1.12 -28.64 31.80
CA ALA A 122 1.43 -27.98 33.07
C ALA A 122 0.54 -26.76 33.35
N GLY A 123 0.16 -26.00 32.32
CA GLY A 123 -0.79 -24.90 32.41
C GLY A 123 -2.23 -25.34 32.68
N ARG A 124 -2.64 -26.53 32.22
CA ARG A 124 -3.97 -27.10 32.49
C ARG A 124 -4.08 -27.70 33.88
N ALA A 125 -2.97 -28.21 34.44
CA ALA A 125 -2.91 -28.78 35.78
C ALA A 125 -2.95 -27.72 36.91
N GLN A 126 -2.82 -26.44 36.59
CA GLN A 126 -2.88 -25.36 37.59
C GLN A 126 -4.33 -24.94 37.88
N THR A 127 -4.63 -24.75 39.16
CA THR A 127 -5.92 -24.21 39.60
C THR A 127 -6.09 -22.78 39.05
N PRO A 128 -7.21 -22.48 38.38
CA PRO A 128 -7.48 -21.14 37.89
C PRO A 128 -7.45 -20.11 39.04
N PRO A 129 -6.83 -18.94 38.86
CA PRO A 129 -6.89 -17.89 39.87
C PRO A 129 -8.34 -17.41 40.06
N PRO A 130 -8.72 -17.00 41.28
CA PRO A 130 -10.09 -16.60 41.58
C PRO A 130 -10.51 -15.35 40.79
N ALA A 131 -11.80 -15.27 40.44
CA ALA A 131 -12.39 -14.30 39.51
C ALA A 131 -12.15 -12.81 39.83
N ARG A 132 -11.75 -12.49 41.07
CA ARG A 132 -11.39 -11.13 41.51
C ARG A 132 -10.03 -10.63 41.02
N PHE A 133 -9.18 -11.50 40.46
CA PHE A 133 -7.89 -11.11 39.89
C PHE A 133 -8.04 -10.67 38.43
N ASN A 134 -8.20 -9.35 38.21
CA ASN A 134 -8.24 -8.75 36.87
C ASN A 134 -6.90 -8.82 36.12
N LYS A 135 -5.80 -9.13 36.82
CA LYS A 135 -4.49 -9.41 36.21
C LYS A 135 -4.37 -10.91 35.99
N LYS A 136 -4.66 -11.35 34.76
CA LYS A 136 -4.15 -12.62 34.23
C LYS A 136 -2.62 -12.54 34.34
N ARG A 137 -2.02 -13.20 35.33
CA ARG A 137 -0.55 -13.34 35.38
C ARG A 137 -0.14 -13.86 34.01
N LEU A 138 0.77 -13.13 33.36
CA LEU A 138 1.40 -13.55 32.12
C LEU A 138 1.87 -14.99 32.33
N CYS A 139 1.15 -15.90 31.70
CA CYS A 139 1.52 -17.29 31.57
C CYS A 139 2.85 -17.29 30.83
N GLY A 140 3.95 -17.33 31.58
CA GLY A 140 5.28 -17.40 31.00
C GLY A 140 5.43 -18.65 30.12
N THR A 141 6.55 -18.75 29.42
CA THR A 141 6.93 -19.90 28.56
C THR A 141 6.79 -21.29 29.21
N ARG A 142 6.65 -21.36 30.55
CA ARG A 142 6.38 -22.61 31.28
C ARG A 142 4.95 -23.16 31.15
N CYS A 143 3.92 -22.34 30.98
CA CYS A 143 2.52 -22.80 31.01
C CYS A 143 1.78 -22.62 29.68
N CYS A 144 2.39 -21.90 28.74
CA CYS A 144 1.79 -21.56 27.46
C CYS A 144 2.69 -22.02 26.31
N ARG A 145 2.10 -22.72 25.34
CA ARG A 145 2.75 -23.15 24.10
C ARG A 145 2.24 -22.28 22.96
N ALA A 146 3.14 -21.84 22.08
CA ALA A 146 2.76 -21.25 20.82
C ALA A 146 1.96 -22.26 19.99
N LYS A 147 0.84 -21.83 19.43
CA LYS A 147 0.00 -22.61 18.53
C LYS A 147 0.16 -22.11 17.10
#